data_AF-A0A3S4PU86-F1
#
_entry.id   AF-A0A3S4PU86-F1
#
_cell.length_a   1.000
_cell.length_b   1.000
_cell.length_c   1.000
_cell.angle_alpha   90.00
_cell.angle_beta   90.00
_cell.angle_gamma   90.00
#
_symmetry.space_group_name_H-M   'P 1'
#
loop_
_entity.id
_entity.type
_entity.pdbx_description
1 polymer ?
#
loop_
_entity_poly.entity_id
_entity_poly.type
_entity_poly.pdbx_seq_one_letter_code
_entity_poly.pdbx_strand_id
1 'polypeptide(L)'
;MRQTTEVFRSRYRAAIHPRYNPWLHGAFVLLFGVLAIAAFWSTLEHVSLLQWLTVPLTLLFFNFGVYMVHRHLGHHKKSFAKMFYARHAGDHHSFFTPGHMTYDSARDWRVILFPAWLIVLHTLVFTLPLWWLLAQFNANVAGLFAGCMVLGYLTYEVFHACEHLPADNPLTRLPWIRQMRRLHELHHRRERMQERNFNIVLPLMDYLFGTLYWEPEFAPLSYSRMPMTRMQHQIDIAGDPVAVLAYAASVSRWPEWHPSSLKIDGAHGPLHAGDSFEEDINAGGRSGHLRWEVTEYLPGRRWCARAQGDRGLSLSLTYECSATGSDTRFIRTLDYRFDGLPMRIANRLLLKRRIERESAESMLALRDMAGRYLASARASA
;
A
#
# COMPACT_ATOMS: atom_id res chain seq x y z
N MET A 1 17.42 -6.89 -20.68
CA MET A 1 16.29 -5.94 -20.62
C MET A 1 15.29 -6.42 -19.57
N ARG A 2 15.01 -5.64 -18.51
CA ARG A 2 13.87 -5.93 -17.63
C ARG A 2 12.59 -5.76 -18.48
N GLN A 3 11.83 -6.83 -18.70
CA GLN A 3 10.52 -6.71 -19.35
C GLN A 3 9.63 -5.83 -18.46
N THR A 4 8.91 -4.87 -19.05
CA THR A 4 7.88 -4.12 -18.32
C THR A 4 6.75 -5.08 -17.91
N THR A 5 6.06 -4.78 -16.80
CA THR A 5 4.94 -5.61 -16.28
C THR A 5 3.89 -5.88 -17.38
N GLU A 6 3.61 -4.89 -18.23
CA GLU A 6 2.66 -5.00 -19.33
C GLU A 6 3.09 -6.03 -20.39
N VAL A 7 4.38 -6.08 -20.76
CA VAL A 7 4.89 -7.08 -21.70
C VAL A 7 4.75 -8.49 -21.11
N PHE A 8 5.04 -8.65 -19.80
CA PHE A 8 4.85 -9.93 -19.13
C PHE A 8 3.37 -10.36 -19.14
N ARG A 9 2.45 -9.46 -18.75
CA ARG A 9 1.00 -9.71 -18.73
C ARG A 9 0.48 -10.12 -20.11
N SER A 10 0.89 -9.39 -21.15
CA SER A 10 0.47 -9.65 -22.53
C SER A 10 0.91 -11.04 -23.00
N ARG A 11 2.19 -11.39 -22.76
CA ARG A 11 2.71 -12.73 -23.06
C ARG A 11 2.01 -13.81 -22.26
N TYR A 12 1.78 -13.60 -20.97
CA TYR A 12 1.08 -14.56 -20.11
C TYR A 12 -0.33 -14.84 -20.64
N ARG A 13 -1.11 -13.78 -20.92
CA ARG A 13 -2.48 -13.87 -21.45
C ARG A 13 -2.54 -14.63 -22.78
N ALA A 14 -1.59 -14.38 -23.68
CA ALA A 14 -1.48 -15.08 -24.96
C ALA A 14 -1.14 -16.57 -24.79
N ALA A 15 -0.39 -16.94 -23.75
CA ALA A 15 -0.05 -18.32 -23.43
C ALA A 15 -1.17 -19.09 -22.71
N ILE A 16 -2.20 -18.42 -22.19
CA ILE A 16 -3.36 -19.11 -21.61
C ILE A 16 -4.09 -19.87 -22.71
N HIS A 17 -4.27 -21.17 -22.50
CA HIS A 17 -4.95 -22.05 -23.46
C HIS A 17 -6.32 -21.47 -23.90
N PRO A 18 -6.69 -21.52 -25.19
CA PRO A 18 -7.94 -20.90 -25.68
C PRO A 18 -9.21 -21.43 -25.01
N ARG A 19 -9.24 -22.72 -24.64
CA ARG A 19 -10.37 -23.37 -23.95
C ARG A 19 -10.42 -23.13 -22.44
N TYR A 20 -9.46 -22.40 -21.86
CA TYR A 20 -9.51 -22.09 -20.43
C TYR A 20 -10.71 -21.17 -20.14
N ASN A 21 -11.57 -21.61 -19.23
CA ASN A 21 -12.69 -20.84 -18.74
C ASN A 21 -12.55 -20.65 -17.21
N PRO A 22 -12.43 -19.41 -16.72
CA PRO A 22 -12.22 -19.12 -15.30
C PRO A 22 -13.43 -19.51 -14.44
N TRP A 23 -14.65 -19.43 -14.98
CA TRP A 23 -15.87 -19.78 -14.28
C TRP A 23 -16.00 -21.29 -14.09
N LEU A 24 -15.68 -22.07 -15.14
CA LEU A 24 -15.64 -23.52 -15.02
C LEU A 24 -14.57 -23.97 -14.02
N HIS A 25 -13.41 -23.30 -14.02
CA HIS A 25 -12.37 -23.54 -13.03
C HIS A 25 -12.89 -23.29 -11.60
N GLY A 26 -13.43 -22.09 -11.33
CA GLY A 26 -13.93 -21.75 -10.01
C GLY A 26 -15.07 -22.66 -9.56
N ALA A 27 -16.00 -22.98 -10.46
CA ALA A 27 -17.10 -23.92 -10.19
C ALA A 27 -16.58 -25.32 -9.85
N PHE A 28 -15.56 -25.82 -10.56
CA PHE A 28 -14.95 -27.11 -10.24
C PHE A 28 -14.32 -27.10 -8.84
N VAL A 29 -13.51 -26.09 -8.53
CA VAL A 29 -12.83 -25.99 -7.22
C VAL A 29 -13.85 -25.92 -6.08
N LEU A 30 -14.88 -25.08 -6.24
CA LEU A 30 -15.94 -24.93 -5.26
C LEU A 30 -16.73 -26.24 -5.08
N LEU A 31 -17.19 -26.86 -6.18
CA LEU A 31 -17.97 -28.09 -6.13
C LEU A 31 -17.17 -29.24 -5.52
N PHE A 32 -15.93 -29.44 -5.96
CA PHE A 32 -15.06 -30.47 -5.41
C PHE A 32 -14.85 -30.26 -3.91
N GLY A 33 -14.52 -29.04 -3.50
CA GLY A 33 -14.26 -28.72 -2.10
C GLY A 33 -15.51 -28.92 -1.21
N VAL A 34 -16.68 -28.46 -1.65
CA VAL A 34 -17.95 -28.67 -0.91
C VAL A 34 -18.29 -30.15 -0.79
N LEU A 35 -18.14 -30.93 -1.87
CA LEU A 35 -18.39 -32.38 -1.83
C LEU A 35 -17.41 -33.11 -0.91
N ALA A 36 -16.12 -32.74 -0.94
CA ALA A 36 -15.11 -33.32 -0.05
C ALA A 36 -15.39 -32.99 1.42
N ILE A 37 -15.74 -31.75 1.74
CA ILE A 37 -16.14 -31.33 3.09
C ILE A 37 -17.37 -32.12 3.54
N ALA A 38 -18.41 -32.22 2.70
CA ALA A 38 -19.61 -32.98 3.00
C ALA A 38 -19.30 -34.47 3.28
N ALA A 39 -18.42 -35.08 2.49
CA ALA A 39 -18.01 -36.47 2.67
C ALA A 39 -17.23 -36.70 3.98
N PHE A 40 -16.34 -35.78 4.38
CA PHE A 40 -15.67 -35.90 5.67
C PHE A 40 -16.60 -35.61 6.84
N TRP A 41 -17.53 -34.67 6.70
CA TRP A 41 -18.47 -34.33 7.76
C TRP A 41 -19.65 -35.29 7.88
N SER A 42 -19.91 -36.11 6.84
CA SER A 42 -20.90 -37.19 6.95
C SER A 42 -20.47 -38.32 7.87
N THR A 43 -19.19 -38.38 8.28
CA THR A 43 -18.71 -39.36 9.26
C THR A 43 -18.84 -38.88 10.70
N LEU A 44 -19.38 -37.68 10.94
CA LEU A 44 -19.50 -37.11 12.28
C LEU A 44 -20.74 -37.67 13.00
N GLU A 45 -20.54 -38.16 14.21
CA GLU A 45 -21.61 -38.70 15.05
C GLU A 45 -21.47 -38.16 16.48
N HIS A 46 -22.50 -37.50 17.02
CA HIS A 46 -22.53 -37.01 18.41
C HIS A 46 -21.24 -36.30 18.88
N VAL A 47 -20.80 -35.30 18.11
CA VAL A 47 -19.57 -34.55 18.38
C VAL A 47 -19.62 -33.87 19.77
N SER A 48 -18.65 -34.20 20.63
CA SER A 48 -18.55 -33.60 21.96
C SER A 48 -18.00 -32.17 21.91
N LEU A 49 -18.27 -31.38 22.95
CA LEU A 49 -17.76 -30.00 23.05
C LEU A 49 -16.23 -29.92 22.97
N LEU A 50 -15.52 -30.92 23.51
CA LEU A 50 -14.06 -30.95 23.45
C LEU A 50 -13.56 -31.24 22.03
N GLN A 51 -14.25 -32.12 21.29
CA GLN A 51 -13.90 -32.42 19.88
C GLN A 51 -14.07 -31.19 18.98
N TRP A 52 -14.96 -30.25 19.30
CA TRP A 52 -15.07 -28.99 18.55
C TRP A 52 -13.80 -28.13 18.60
N LEU A 53 -12.91 -28.30 19.59
CA LEU A 53 -11.60 -27.64 19.59
C LEU A 53 -10.74 -28.05 18.39
N THR A 54 -11.03 -29.19 17.75
CA THR A 54 -10.36 -29.59 16.51
C THR A 54 -10.49 -28.54 15.42
N VAL A 55 -11.62 -27.81 15.33
CA VAL A 55 -11.83 -26.79 14.30
C VAL A 55 -10.79 -25.66 14.39
N PRO A 56 -10.71 -24.87 15.49
CA PRO A 56 -9.73 -23.80 15.59
C PRO A 56 -8.28 -24.32 15.54
N LEU A 57 -7.98 -25.48 16.14
CA LEU A 57 -6.65 -26.08 16.09
C LEU A 57 -6.24 -26.45 14.65
N THR A 58 -7.17 -26.98 13.85
CA THR A 58 -6.93 -27.30 12.45
C THR A 58 -6.71 -26.04 11.62
N LEU A 59 -7.49 -24.98 11.84
CA LEU A 59 -7.32 -23.72 11.12
C LEU A 59 -5.98 -23.04 11.47
N LEU A 60 -5.53 -23.13 12.73
CA LEU A 60 -4.19 -22.69 13.13
C LEU A 60 -3.10 -23.52 12.44
N PHE A 61 -3.24 -24.85 12.43
CA PHE A 61 -2.33 -25.74 11.73
C PHE A 61 -2.28 -25.44 10.22
N PHE A 62 -3.41 -25.18 9.60
CA PHE A 62 -3.51 -24.79 8.19
C PHE A 62 -2.79 -23.47 7.92
N ASN A 63 -3.01 -22.44 8.75
CA ASN A 63 -2.35 -21.14 8.63
C ASN A 63 -0.81 -21.27 8.76
N PHE A 64 -0.35 -22.12 9.68
CA PHE A 64 1.06 -22.53 9.79
C PHE A 64 1.58 -23.25 8.54
N GLY A 65 0.82 -24.20 8.00
CA GLY A 65 1.17 -24.89 6.76
C GLY A 65 1.34 -23.93 5.58
N VAL A 66 0.40 -23.01 5.39
CA VAL A 66 0.48 -21.95 4.37
C VAL A 66 1.75 -21.13 4.55
N TYR A 67 2.06 -20.69 5.77
CA TYR A 67 3.26 -19.90 6.08
C TYR A 67 4.53 -20.63 5.64
N MET A 68 4.66 -21.90 6.04
CA MET A 68 5.84 -22.71 5.73
C MET A 68 5.99 -22.98 4.24
N VAL A 69 4.90 -23.36 3.57
CA VAL A 69 4.89 -23.61 2.12
C VAL A 69 5.24 -22.34 1.36
N HIS A 70 4.64 -21.22 1.71
CA HIS A 70 4.88 -19.95 1.03
C HIS A 70 6.33 -19.48 1.21
N ARG A 71 6.83 -19.45 2.46
CA ARG A 71 8.21 -19.06 2.78
C ARG A 71 9.26 -19.94 2.11
N HIS A 72 9.11 -21.26 2.21
CA HIS A 72 10.18 -22.19 1.84
C HIS A 72 10.04 -22.81 0.45
N LEU A 73 8.83 -22.87 -0.12
CA LEU A 73 8.60 -23.48 -1.43
C LEU A 73 8.19 -22.44 -2.48
N GLY A 74 7.51 -21.36 -2.07
CA GLY A 74 7.03 -20.32 -2.98
C GLY A 74 8.15 -19.42 -3.50
N HIS A 75 9.12 -19.11 -2.63
CA HIS A 75 10.20 -18.15 -2.91
C HIS A 75 11.58 -18.77 -3.09
N HIS A 76 11.74 -20.05 -2.79
CA HIS A 76 13.00 -20.77 -2.95
C HIS A 76 12.85 -21.90 -3.97
N LYS A 77 13.67 -21.87 -5.03
CA LYS A 77 13.66 -22.91 -6.06
C LYS A 77 14.13 -24.22 -5.47
N LYS A 78 13.23 -25.21 -5.41
CA LYS A 78 13.54 -26.61 -5.06
C LYS A 78 13.07 -27.52 -6.19
N SER A 79 13.80 -28.59 -6.46
CA SER A 79 13.50 -29.53 -7.56
C SER A 79 12.08 -30.10 -7.45
N PHE A 80 11.68 -30.55 -6.27
CA PHE A 80 10.35 -31.15 -6.01
C PHE A 80 9.21 -30.12 -5.96
N ALA A 81 9.50 -28.83 -5.78
CA ALA A 81 8.50 -27.75 -5.69
C ALA A 81 8.54 -26.79 -6.89
N LYS A 82 9.21 -27.16 -7.98
CA LYS A 82 9.47 -26.29 -9.14
C LYS A 82 8.19 -25.71 -9.74
N MET A 83 7.11 -26.49 -9.82
CA MET A 83 5.82 -26.01 -10.35
C MET A 83 5.17 -24.97 -9.44
N PHE A 84 5.22 -25.17 -8.12
CA PHE A 84 4.69 -24.20 -7.17
C PHE A 84 5.47 -22.90 -7.24
N TYR A 85 6.80 -22.95 -7.20
CA TYR A 85 7.66 -21.78 -7.40
C TYR A 85 7.37 -21.06 -8.72
N ALA A 86 7.29 -21.81 -9.83
CA ALA A 86 7.06 -21.23 -11.15
C ALA A 86 5.72 -20.51 -11.23
N ARG A 87 4.68 -21.03 -10.60
CA ARG A 87 3.37 -20.38 -10.57
C ARG A 87 3.29 -19.23 -9.57
N HIS A 88 3.97 -19.35 -8.44
CA HIS A 88 3.93 -18.37 -7.37
C HIS A 88 4.86 -17.19 -7.65
N ALA A 89 6.17 -17.39 -7.53
CA ALA A 89 7.15 -16.34 -7.78
C ALA A 89 7.34 -16.06 -9.28
N GLY A 90 7.22 -17.09 -10.13
CA GLY A 90 7.42 -16.95 -11.57
C GLY A 90 6.26 -16.23 -12.28
N ASP A 91 5.03 -16.72 -12.13
CA ASP A 91 3.85 -16.16 -12.79
C ASP A 91 3.21 -15.06 -11.95
N HIS A 92 2.75 -15.37 -10.74
CA HIS A 92 1.92 -14.47 -9.94
C HIS A 92 2.62 -13.17 -9.53
N HIS A 93 3.82 -13.27 -8.94
CA HIS A 93 4.65 -12.09 -8.58
C HIS A 93 5.21 -11.31 -9.79
N SER A 94 5.24 -11.92 -10.97
CA SER A 94 5.62 -11.21 -12.19
C SER A 94 4.44 -10.54 -12.87
N PHE A 95 3.23 -11.10 -12.69
CA PHE A 95 1.99 -10.57 -13.25
C PHE A 95 1.44 -9.40 -12.43
N PHE A 96 1.53 -9.50 -11.10
CA PHE A 96 1.16 -8.44 -10.17
C PHE A 96 2.43 -7.81 -9.60
N THR A 97 2.54 -6.49 -9.73
CA THR A 97 3.65 -5.73 -9.17
C THR A 97 3.10 -4.66 -8.24
N PRO A 98 3.89 -4.10 -7.31
CA PRO A 98 3.43 -2.99 -6.47
C PRO A 98 2.75 -1.89 -7.30
N GLY A 99 1.58 -1.40 -6.86
CA GLY A 99 0.75 -0.47 -7.63
C GLY A 99 -0.12 -1.09 -8.74
N HIS A 100 0.12 -2.34 -9.14
CA HIS A 100 -0.63 -3.06 -10.18
C HIS A 100 -1.09 -4.44 -9.68
N MET A 101 -1.84 -4.45 -8.58
CA MET A 101 -2.33 -5.68 -7.93
C MET A 101 -3.68 -6.18 -8.47
N THR A 102 -4.39 -5.41 -9.29
CA THR A 102 -5.73 -5.79 -9.76
C THR A 102 -5.69 -6.59 -11.06
N TYR A 103 -6.69 -7.44 -11.28
CA TYR A 103 -6.94 -8.00 -12.62
C TYR A 103 -7.58 -6.97 -13.55
N ASP A 104 -7.35 -7.13 -14.85
CA ASP A 104 -7.96 -6.28 -15.90
C ASP A 104 -9.01 -7.06 -16.72
N SER A 105 -8.88 -8.38 -16.82
CA SER A 105 -9.77 -9.23 -17.61
C SER A 105 -10.10 -10.55 -16.92
N ALA A 106 -11.18 -11.21 -17.36
CA ALA A 106 -11.56 -12.51 -16.83
C ALA A 106 -10.48 -13.60 -17.04
N ARG A 107 -9.57 -13.44 -18.01
CA ARG A 107 -8.49 -14.43 -18.21
C ARG A 107 -7.45 -14.38 -17.09
N ASP A 108 -7.33 -13.24 -16.40
CA ASP A 108 -6.35 -13.03 -15.33
C ASP A 108 -6.68 -13.84 -14.07
N TRP A 109 -7.92 -14.31 -13.91
CA TRP A 109 -8.28 -15.29 -12.88
C TRP A 109 -7.39 -16.54 -12.93
N ARG A 110 -6.81 -16.88 -14.09
CA ARG A 110 -5.87 -17.99 -14.23
C ARG A 110 -4.61 -17.86 -13.37
N VAL A 111 -4.15 -16.64 -13.11
CA VAL A 111 -2.94 -16.36 -12.31
C VAL A 111 -3.27 -16.09 -10.84
N ILE A 112 -4.52 -15.73 -10.55
CA ILE A 112 -5.04 -15.51 -9.19
C ILE A 112 -5.43 -16.84 -8.54
N LEU A 113 -6.23 -17.64 -9.23
CA LEU A 113 -6.69 -18.93 -8.72
C LEU A 113 -5.54 -19.93 -8.70
N PHE A 114 -5.55 -20.77 -7.68
CA PHE A 114 -4.64 -21.90 -7.65
C PHE A 114 -4.97 -22.85 -8.81
N PRO A 115 -4.02 -23.69 -9.26
CA PRO A 115 -4.36 -24.70 -10.25
C PRO A 115 -5.49 -25.58 -9.74
N ALA A 116 -6.53 -25.81 -10.54
CA ALA A 116 -7.69 -26.61 -10.14
C ALA A 116 -7.32 -28.03 -9.66
N TRP A 117 -6.22 -28.62 -10.14
CA TRP A 117 -5.75 -29.92 -9.64
C TRP A 117 -5.14 -29.85 -8.23
N LEU A 118 -4.76 -28.66 -7.74
CA LEU A 118 -4.08 -28.50 -6.45
C LEU A 118 -5.01 -28.80 -5.28
N ILE A 119 -6.31 -28.46 -5.36
CA ILE A 119 -7.27 -28.86 -4.32
C ILE A 119 -7.43 -30.38 -4.24
N VAL A 120 -7.37 -31.07 -5.40
CA VAL A 120 -7.41 -32.54 -5.46
C VAL A 120 -6.16 -33.13 -4.83
N LEU A 121 -4.98 -32.60 -5.20
CA LEU A 121 -3.70 -33.02 -4.60
C LEU A 121 -3.69 -32.77 -3.09
N HIS A 122 -4.08 -31.58 -2.65
CA HIS A 122 -4.20 -31.22 -1.24
C HIS A 122 -5.08 -32.23 -0.49
N THR A 123 -6.26 -32.52 -1.04
CA THR A 123 -7.24 -33.41 -0.42
C THR A 123 -6.76 -34.86 -0.38
N LEU A 124 -6.27 -35.41 -1.50
CA LEU A 124 -5.93 -36.83 -1.59
C LEU A 124 -4.56 -37.18 -1.02
N VAL A 125 -3.58 -36.28 -1.13
CA VAL A 125 -2.18 -36.57 -0.74
C VAL A 125 -1.86 -36.06 0.65
N PHE A 126 -2.54 -35.02 1.14
CA PHE A 126 -2.28 -34.46 2.47
C PHE A 126 -3.44 -34.70 3.43
N THR A 127 -4.65 -34.28 3.06
CA THR A 127 -5.81 -34.36 3.97
C THR A 127 -6.24 -35.79 4.24
N LEU A 128 -6.37 -36.63 3.21
CA LEU A 128 -6.89 -38.00 3.34
C LEU A 128 -5.97 -38.92 4.15
N PRO A 129 -4.62 -38.92 3.99
CA PRO A 129 -3.76 -39.73 4.85
C PRO A 129 -3.79 -39.28 6.32
N LEU A 130 -3.85 -37.97 6.58
CA LEU A 130 -3.96 -37.45 7.95
C LEU A 130 -5.32 -37.77 8.58
N TRP A 131 -6.40 -37.67 7.79
CA TRP A 131 -7.73 -38.15 8.20
C TRP A 131 -7.68 -39.61 8.60
N TRP A 132 -7.14 -40.49 7.74
CA TRP A 132 -7.04 -41.92 8.01
C TRP A 132 -6.26 -42.21 9.29
N LEU A 133 -5.14 -41.50 9.50
CA LEU A 133 -4.33 -41.63 10.71
C LEU A 133 -5.10 -41.20 11.96
N LEU A 134 -5.77 -40.04 11.93
CA LEU A 134 -6.57 -39.54 13.05
C LEU A 134 -7.80 -40.43 13.32
N ALA A 135 -8.36 -41.04 12.28
CA ALA A 135 -9.52 -41.92 12.39
C ALA A 135 -9.20 -43.20 13.18
N GLN A 136 -7.93 -43.61 13.24
CA GLN A 136 -7.49 -44.71 14.11
C GLN A 136 -7.70 -44.42 15.60
N PHE A 137 -7.79 -43.14 15.99
CA PHE A 137 -7.96 -42.71 17.37
C PHE A 137 -9.36 -42.15 17.62
N ASN A 138 -9.88 -41.34 16.71
CA ASN A 138 -11.19 -40.72 16.86
C ASN A 138 -11.77 -40.25 15.52
N ALA A 139 -12.87 -40.88 15.10
CA ALA A 139 -13.54 -40.59 13.83
C ALA A 139 -14.06 -39.15 13.72
N ASN A 140 -14.61 -38.58 14.80
CA ASN A 140 -15.11 -37.20 14.79
C ASN A 140 -13.98 -36.19 14.63
N VAL A 141 -12.89 -36.37 15.37
CA VAL A 141 -11.70 -35.50 15.24
C VAL A 141 -11.14 -35.60 13.83
N ALA A 142 -11.06 -36.81 13.27
CA ALA A 142 -10.61 -37.01 11.90
C ALA A 142 -11.49 -36.26 10.89
N GLY A 143 -12.82 -36.45 10.95
CA GLY A 143 -13.78 -35.79 10.05
C GLY A 143 -13.75 -34.27 10.18
N LEU A 144 -13.71 -33.74 11.41
CA LEU A 144 -13.59 -32.31 11.67
C LEU A 144 -12.30 -31.74 11.10
N PHE A 145 -11.15 -32.39 11.38
CA PHE A 145 -9.85 -31.98 10.86
C PHE A 145 -9.85 -31.97 9.33
N ALA A 146 -10.29 -33.06 8.70
CA ALA A 146 -10.25 -33.21 7.26
C ALA A 146 -11.14 -32.19 6.54
N GLY A 147 -12.39 -32.02 6.99
CA GLY A 147 -13.28 -31.00 6.45
C GLY A 147 -12.74 -29.59 6.66
N CYS A 148 -12.14 -29.29 7.83
CA CYS A 148 -11.56 -27.98 8.10
C CYS A 148 -10.30 -27.68 7.28
N MET A 149 -9.49 -28.69 6.92
CA MET A 149 -8.36 -28.52 6.02
C MET A 149 -8.83 -28.10 4.61
N VAL A 150 -9.86 -28.74 4.07
CA VAL A 150 -10.43 -28.38 2.77
C VAL A 150 -11.16 -27.03 2.83
N LEU A 151 -11.89 -26.76 3.92
CA LEU A 151 -12.52 -25.46 4.15
C LEU A 151 -11.49 -24.33 4.22
N GLY A 152 -10.36 -24.56 4.91
CA GLY A 152 -9.24 -23.62 4.97
C GLY A 152 -8.70 -23.29 3.59
N TYR A 153 -8.53 -24.30 2.73
CA TYR A 153 -8.12 -24.12 1.34
C TYR A 153 -9.09 -23.23 0.56
N LEU A 154 -10.39 -23.56 0.56
CA LEU A 154 -11.41 -22.76 -0.14
C LEU A 154 -11.46 -21.33 0.37
N THR A 155 -11.43 -21.17 1.69
CA THR A 155 -11.47 -19.85 2.35
C THR A 155 -10.26 -19.01 1.96
N TYR A 156 -9.07 -19.61 1.95
CA TYR A 156 -7.84 -18.95 1.50
C TYR A 156 -7.98 -18.46 0.06
N GLU A 157 -8.43 -19.33 -0.85
CA GLU A 157 -8.56 -18.97 -2.26
C GLU A 157 -9.59 -17.85 -2.50
N VAL A 158 -10.71 -17.85 -1.76
CA VAL A 158 -11.71 -16.78 -1.81
C VAL A 158 -11.14 -15.45 -1.32
N PHE A 159 -10.44 -15.43 -0.17
CA PHE A 159 -9.85 -14.19 0.33
C PHE A 159 -8.73 -13.68 -0.58
N HIS A 160 -7.85 -14.57 -1.05
CA HIS A 160 -6.82 -14.25 -2.03
C HIS A 160 -7.43 -13.66 -3.31
N ALA A 161 -8.52 -14.23 -3.82
CA ALA A 161 -9.26 -13.67 -4.94
C ALA A 161 -9.79 -12.26 -4.65
N CYS A 162 -10.37 -12.03 -3.47
CA CYS A 162 -10.82 -10.71 -3.02
C CYS A 162 -9.67 -9.68 -2.99
N GLU A 163 -8.45 -10.13 -2.73
CA GLU A 163 -7.27 -9.26 -2.69
C GLU A 163 -6.87 -8.70 -4.07
N HIS A 164 -7.28 -9.34 -5.15
CA HIS A 164 -7.03 -8.89 -6.53
C HIS A 164 -8.20 -8.17 -7.20
N LEU A 165 -9.32 -7.99 -6.49
CA LEU A 165 -10.47 -7.24 -7.01
C LEU A 165 -10.12 -5.76 -7.28
N PRO A 166 -10.82 -5.08 -8.20
CA PRO A 166 -10.74 -3.63 -8.38
C PRO A 166 -11.04 -2.84 -7.09
N ALA A 167 -10.40 -1.67 -6.92
CA ALA A 167 -10.51 -0.87 -5.70
C ALA A 167 -11.91 -0.26 -5.45
N ASP A 168 -12.71 -0.13 -6.50
CA ASP A 168 -14.10 0.32 -6.44
C ASP A 168 -15.06 -0.74 -5.91
N ASN A 169 -14.69 -2.02 -5.97
CA ASN A 169 -15.51 -3.15 -5.52
C ASN A 169 -15.85 -3.06 -4.01
N PRO A 170 -17.11 -3.26 -3.59
CA PRO A 170 -17.51 -3.13 -2.18
C PRO A 170 -16.73 -4.02 -1.20
N LEU A 171 -16.35 -5.23 -1.60
CA LEU A 171 -15.63 -6.17 -0.73
C LEU A 171 -14.26 -5.64 -0.34
N THR A 172 -13.58 -4.90 -1.23
CA THR A 172 -12.24 -4.38 -0.97
C THR A 172 -12.24 -3.25 0.08
N ARG A 173 -13.41 -2.70 0.40
CA ARG A 173 -13.59 -1.67 1.43
C ARG A 173 -13.75 -2.25 2.83
N LEU A 174 -14.02 -3.55 2.96
CA LEU A 174 -14.08 -4.20 4.26
C LEU A 174 -12.71 -4.13 4.93
N PRO A 175 -12.63 -3.78 6.23
CA PRO A 175 -11.36 -3.41 6.86
C PRO A 175 -10.32 -4.53 6.79
N TRP A 176 -10.76 -5.79 6.90
CA TRP A 176 -9.86 -6.95 6.93
C TRP A 176 -9.38 -7.33 5.54
N ILE A 177 -10.25 -7.21 4.52
CA ILE A 177 -9.86 -7.41 3.12
C ILE A 177 -8.89 -6.30 2.69
N ARG A 178 -9.16 -5.04 3.06
CA ARG A 178 -8.22 -3.93 2.81
C ARG A 178 -6.86 -4.17 3.45
N GLN A 179 -6.84 -4.67 4.69
CA GLN A 179 -5.61 -5.03 5.37
C GLN A 179 -4.85 -6.15 4.65
N MET A 180 -5.52 -7.25 4.30
CA MET A 180 -4.91 -8.37 3.58
C MET A 180 -4.37 -7.94 2.22
N ARG A 181 -5.13 -7.14 1.47
CA ARG A 181 -4.70 -6.51 0.21
C ARG A 181 -3.39 -5.75 0.36
N ARG A 182 -3.29 -4.94 1.42
CA ARG A 182 -2.08 -4.16 1.68
C ARG A 182 -0.90 -5.07 2.03
N LEU A 183 -1.10 -6.06 2.91
CA LEU A 183 -0.07 -7.03 3.26
C LEU A 183 0.42 -7.81 2.04
N HIS A 184 -0.51 -8.21 1.19
CA HIS A 184 -0.22 -8.91 -0.04
C HIS A 184 0.56 -8.03 -1.02
N GLU A 185 0.16 -6.78 -1.23
CA GLU A 185 0.94 -5.83 -2.05
C GLU A 185 2.36 -5.64 -1.52
N LEU A 186 2.53 -5.49 -0.19
CA LEU A 186 3.85 -5.40 0.43
C LEU A 186 4.67 -6.67 0.25
N HIS A 187 4.02 -7.83 0.26
CA HIS A 187 4.64 -9.11 -0.03
C HIS A 187 5.13 -9.19 -1.49
N HIS A 188 4.46 -8.56 -2.46
CA HIS A 188 4.89 -8.53 -3.87
C HIS A 188 6.11 -7.65 -4.14
N ARG A 189 6.56 -6.85 -3.17
CA ARG A 189 7.78 -6.05 -3.30
C ARG A 189 9.01 -6.95 -3.34
N ARG A 190 9.79 -6.85 -4.42
CA ARG A 190 10.90 -7.77 -4.71
C ARG A 190 11.98 -7.78 -3.63
N GLU A 191 12.19 -6.64 -3.00
CA GLU A 191 13.15 -6.45 -1.91
C GLU A 191 12.69 -7.06 -0.57
N ARG A 192 11.43 -7.49 -0.44
CA ARG A 192 10.86 -8.04 0.81
C ARG A 192 10.21 -9.42 0.65
N MET A 193 9.82 -9.82 -0.56
CA MET A 193 9.00 -11.01 -0.82
C MET A 193 9.57 -12.32 -0.26
N GLN A 194 10.90 -12.40 -0.09
CA GLN A 194 11.55 -13.61 0.45
C GLN A 194 11.68 -13.62 1.99
N GLU A 195 11.31 -12.53 2.66
CA GLU A 195 11.57 -12.33 4.09
C GLU A 195 10.33 -11.98 4.91
N ARG A 196 9.29 -11.41 4.29
CA ARG A 196 8.15 -10.82 5.00
C ARG A 196 6.79 -11.22 4.41
N ASN A 197 5.76 -11.22 5.26
CA ASN A 197 4.33 -11.34 4.91
C ASN A 197 3.97 -12.62 4.13
N PHE A 198 4.29 -13.81 4.65
CA PHE A 198 3.99 -15.09 3.99
C PHE A 198 2.54 -15.60 4.20
N ASN A 199 1.83 -15.13 5.22
CA ASN A 199 0.40 -15.34 5.41
C ASN A 199 -0.37 -14.10 4.93
N ILE A 200 -0.56 -14.02 3.61
CA ILE A 200 -1.33 -12.92 3.00
C ILE A 200 -2.81 -12.95 3.43
N VAL A 201 -3.38 -14.14 3.63
CA VAL A 201 -4.69 -14.35 4.27
C VAL A 201 -4.46 -14.72 5.74
N LEU A 202 -4.88 -13.83 6.65
CA LEU A 202 -4.72 -13.94 8.11
C LEU A 202 -3.25 -14.06 8.55
N PRO A 203 -2.57 -12.94 8.85
CA PRO A 203 -1.11 -12.89 9.03
C PRO A 203 -0.63 -13.38 10.41
N LEU A 204 -1.26 -14.42 10.96
CA LEU A 204 -1.01 -14.87 12.33
C LEU A 204 0.41 -15.42 12.50
N MET A 205 0.88 -16.28 11.60
CA MET A 205 2.24 -16.82 11.74
C MET A 205 3.29 -15.76 11.43
N ASP A 206 3.00 -14.81 10.54
CA ASP A 206 3.90 -13.67 10.35
C ASP A 206 4.05 -12.84 11.62
N TYR A 207 2.95 -12.62 12.36
CA TYR A 207 3.01 -11.96 13.66
C TYR A 207 3.81 -12.79 14.67
N LEU A 208 3.51 -14.09 14.81
CA LEU A 208 4.16 -14.97 15.78
C LEU A 208 5.66 -15.18 15.52
N PHE A 209 6.07 -15.25 14.25
CA PHE A 209 7.47 -15.46 13.86
C PHE A 209 8.21 -14.16 13.53
N GLY A 210 7.60 -13.00 13.73
CA GLY A 210 8.24 -11.70 13.50
C GLY A 210 8.54 -11.36 12.03
N THR A 211 7.88 -12.02 11.08
CA THR A 211 7.99 -11.73 9.63
C THR A 211 6.88 -10.82 9.12
N LEU A 212 5.96 -10.40 10.00
CA LEU A 212 4.96 -9.39 9.69
C LEU A 212 5.63 -8.05 9.44
N TYR A 213 5.34 -7.47 8.28
CA TYR A 213 5.76 -6.15 7.89
C TYR A 213 4.54 -5.35 7.43
N TRP A 214 4.32 -4.22 8.08
CA TRP A 214 3.21 -3.33 7.77
C TRP A 214 3.73 -1.96 7.38
N GLU A 215 3.20 -1.43 6.28
CA GLU A 215 3.29 -0.03 5.92
C GLU A 215 1.87 0.49 5.73
N PRO A 216 1.52 1.68 6.27
CA PRO A 216 0.24 2.30 5.97
C PRO A 216 0.05 2.43 4.45
N GLU A 217 -1.17 2.20 3.98
CA GLU A 217 -1.56 2.48 2.60
C GLU A 217 -1.48 3.99 2.40
N PHE A 218 -0.48 4.44 1.63
CA PHE A 218 -0.44 5.82 1.18
C PHE A 218 -1.61 5.97 0.21
N ALA A 219 -2.65 6.68 0.65
CA ALA A 219 -3.73 7.02 -0.26
C ALA A 219 -3.09 7.68 -1.49
N PRO A 220 -3.32 7.17 -2.73
CA PRO A 220 -2.90 7.90 -3.91
C PRO A 220 -3.46 9.30 -3.78
N LEU A 221 -2.60 10.29 -3.93
CA LEU A 221 -2.89 11.70 -3.70
C LEU A 221 -4.03 12.12 -4.63
N SER A 222 -5.27 11.95 -4.16
CA SER A 222 -6.47 12.35 -4.84
C SER A 222 -6.40 13.85 -5.04
N TYR A 223 -6.31 14.27 -6.30
CA TYR A 223 -6.41 15.68 -6.68
C TYR A 223 -7.76 16.32 -6.30
N SER A 224 -8.72 15.56 -5.76
CA SER A 224 -10.07 16.06 -5.48
C SER A 224 -10.71 15.37 -4.28
N ARG A 225 -10.18 15.62 -3.07
CA ARG A 225 -11.00 15.68 -1.86
C ARG A 225 -10.69 17.01 -1.18
N MET A 226 -11.69 17.88 -1.11
CA MET A 226 -11.59 19.25 -0.58
C MET A 226 -10.68 19.31 0.66
N PRO A 227 -9.71 20.24 0.70
CA PRO A 227 -8.85 20.41 1.87
C PRO A 227 -9.69 20.79 3.08
N MET A 228 -9.33 20.28 4.27
CA MET A 228 -10.04 20.64 5.51
C MET A 228 -9.79 22.11 5.86
N THR A 229 -8.58 22.59 5.63
CA THR A 229 -8.23 23.99 5.79
C THR A 229 -7.36 24.41 4.60
N ARG A 230 -7.82 25.45 3.91
CA ARG A 230 -7.07 26.18 2.90
C ARG A 230 -6.66 27.52 3.48
N MET A 231 -5.39 27.87 3.28
CA MET A 231 -4.82 29.16 3.63
C MET A 231 -4.13 29.72 2.39
N GLN A 232 -4.43 30.96 2.04
CA GLN A 232 -3.81 31.60 0.88
C GLN A 232 -3.24 32.95 1.31
N HIS A 233 -1.98 33.15 0.99
CA HIS A 233 -1.27 34.38 1.29
C HIS A 233 -0.63 34.91 0.01
N GLN A 234 -0.66 36.23 -0.15
CA GLN A 234 -0.07 36.92 -1.28
C GLN A 234 0.95 37.93 -0.79
N ILE A 235 2.08 38.02 -1.47
CA ILE A 235 3.07 39.07 -1.27
C ILE A 235 3.76 39.42 -2.59
N ASP A 236 4.12 40.69 -2.76
CA ASP A 236 4.92 41.14 -3.91
C ASP A 236 6.40 41.17 -3.50
N ILE A 237 7.27 40.60 -4.36
CA ILE A 237 8.71 40.42 -4.13
C ILE A 237 9.47 41.04 -5.31
N ALA A 238 10.42 41.92 -5.02
CA ALA A 238 11.26 42.51 -6.05
C ALA A 238 12.14 41.45 -6.73
N GLY A 239 12.08 41.38 -8.06
CA GLY A 239 12.84 40.38 -8.82
C GLY A 239 12.03 39.69 -9.91
N ASP A 240 12.76 39.00 -10.80
CA ASP A 240 12.16 38.21 -11.87
C ASP A 240 11.42 36.98 -11.32
N PRO A 241 10.22 36.64 -11.82
CA PRO A 241 9.44 35.51 -11.33
C PRO A 241 10.17 34.18 -11.33
N VAL A 242 11.04 33.92 -12.31
CA VAL A 242 11.82 32.68 -12.38
C VAL A 242 12.78 32.60 -11.21
N ALA A 243 13.49 33.68 -10.93
CA ALA A 243 14.46 33.74 -9.85
C ALA A 243 13.81 33.71 -8.45
N VAL A 244 12.68 34.42 -8.28
CA VAL A 244 11.88 34.39 -7.05
C VAL A 244 11.34 32.97 -6.79
N LEU A 245 10.76 32.32 -7.81
CA LEU A 245 10.23 30.97 -7.67
C LEU A 245 11.36 29.95 -7.41
N ALA A 246 12.52 30.09 -8.07
CA ALA A 246 13.67 29.22 -7.84
C ALA A 246 14.20 29.31 -6.41
N TYR A 247 14.24 30.51 -5.82
CA TYR A 247 14.59 30.70 -4.42
C TYR A 247 13.58 30.01 -3.49
N ALA A 248 12.28 30.22 -3.72
CA ALA A 248 11.22 29.61 -2.90
C ALA A 248 11.16 28.07 -3.04
N ALA A 249 11.40 27.53 -4.24
CA ALA A 249 11.46 26.10 -4.53
C ALA A 249 12.76 25.43 -4.07
N SER A 250 13.76 26.21 -3.62
CA SER A 250 14.98 25.71 -3.02
C SER A 250 14.74 25.35 -1.56
N VAL A 251 14.20 24.15 -1.35
CA VAL A 251 13.70 23.73 -0.02
C VAL A 251 14.77 23.78 1.07
N SER A 252 16.04 23.57 0.73
CA SER A 252 17.16 23.70 1.68
C SER A 252 17.26 25.09 2.32
N ARG A 253 16.59 26.11 1.76
CA ARG A 253 16.54 27.49 2.26
C ARG A 253 15.30 27.80 3.08
N TRP A 254 14.32 26.91 3.19
CA TRP A 254 13.12 27.18 3.99
C TRP A 254 13.43 27.54 5.45
N PRO A 255 14.45 26.98 6.13
CA PRO A 255 14.80 27.43 7.47
C PRO A 255 15.21 28.92 7.56
N GLU A 256 15.57 29.56 6.45
CA GLU A 256 15.91 30.99 6.39
C GLU A 256 14.68 31.89 6.55
N TRP A 257 13.48 31.42 6.17
CA TRP A 257 12.28 32.27 6.07
C TRP A 257 10.96 31.61 6.52
N HIS A 258 10.92 30.29 6.69
CA HIS A 258 9.76 29.55 7.18
C HIS A 258 9.95 29.24 8.67
N PRO A 259 9.32 29.99 9.60
CA PRO A 259 9.59 29.90 11.04
C PRO A 259 9.23 28.54 11.63
N SER A 260 8.32 27.79 10.99
CA SER A 260 7.98 26.43 11.41
C SER A 260 8.92 25.36 10.85
N SER A 261 9.83 25.68 9.93
CA SER A 261 10.76 24.72 9.31
C SER A 261 12.06 24.69 10.11
N LEU A 262 12.38 23.57 10.75
CA LEU A 262 13.55 23.44 11.62
C LEU A 262 14.75 22.88 10.88
N LYS A 263 14.53 21.80 10.12
CA LYS A 263 15.58 21.09 9.37
C LYS A 263 14.97 20.49 8.12
N ILE A 264 15.72 20.55 7.02
CA ILE A 264 15.36 19.89 5.77
C ILE A 264 16.52 18.98 5.33
N ASP A 265 16.16 17.78 4.92
CA ASP A 265 17.05 16.81 4.27
C ASP A 265 16.59 16.64 2.82
N GLY A 266 17.33 17.25 1.89
CA GLY A 266 16.96 17.32 0.49
C GLY A 266 18.06 17.95 -0.36
N ALA A 267 17.92 17.84 -1.68
CA ALA A 267 18.90 18.40 -2.61
C ALA A 267 18.96 19.95 -2.54
N HIS A 268 20.11 20.50 -2.89
CA HIS A 268 20.31 21.94 -3.00
C HIS A 268 19.76 22.47 -4.33
N GLY A 269 19.22 23.69 -4.29
CA GLY A 269 18.63 24.33 -5.46
C GLY A 269 17.14 24.00 -5.63
N PRO A 270 16.50 24.56 -6.68
CA PRO A 270 15.07 24.38 -6.89
C PRO A 270 14.74 22.93 -7.22
N LEU A 271 13.79 22.35 -6.50
CA LEU A 271 13.35 20.97 -6.72
C LEU A 271 12.31 20.86 -7.85
N HIS A 272 12.43 19.79 -8.63
CA HIS A 272 11.63 19.48 -9.81
C HIS A 272 10.58 18.39 -9.54
N ALA A 273 9.60 18.26 -10.44
CA ALA A 273 8.60 17.20 -10.34
C ALA A 273 9.25 15.80 -10.24
N GLY A 274 8.85 15.02 -9.24
CA GLY A 274 9.43 13.72 -8.91
C GLY A 274 10.50 13.75 -7.81
N ASP A 275 11.03 14.93 -7.45
CA ASP A 275 11.98 15.05 -6.35
C ASP A 275 11.28 14.87 -4.99
N SER A 276 12.00 14.30 -4.03
CA SER A 276 11.53 14.09 -2.66
C SER A 276 12.49 14.66 -1.63
N PHE A 277 11.97 15.12 -0.50
CA PHE A 277 12.76 15.63 0.62
C PHE A 277 12.05 15.39 1.94
N GLU A 278 12.77 15.46 3.05
CA GLU A 278 12.22 15.35 4.40
C GLU A 278 12.36 16.68 5.15
N GLU A 279 11.39 16.98 6.01
CA GLU A 279 11.33 18.23 6.78
C GLU A 279 10.90 17.97 8.22
N ASP A 280 11.71 18.43 9.17
CA ASP A 280 11.31 18.55 10.57
C ASP A 280 10.67 19.91 10.79
N ILE A 281 9.44 19.92 11.29
CA ILE A 281 8.65 21.12 11.54
C ILE A 281 8.30 21.30 13.02
N ASN A 282 8.09 22.55 13.43
CA ASN A 282 7.37 22.92 14.63
C ASN A 282 6.27 23.92 14.28
N ALA A 283 5.06 23.42 14.00
CA ALA A 283 3.92 24.24 13.59
C ALA A 283 2.81 24.18 14.63
N GLY A 284 2.24 25.34 14.97
CA GLY A 284 1.16 25.39 15.98
C GLY A 284 1.60 24.94 17.38
N GLY A 285 2.91 24.97 17.67
CA GLY A 285 3.50 24.50 18.93
C GLY A 285 3.68 22.98 19.03
N ARG A 286 3.73 22.28 17.90
CA ARG A 286 3.92 20.83 17.84
C ARG A 286 5.03 20.48 16.87
N SER A 287 5.97 19.67 17.33
CA SER A 287 6.96 19.03 16.47
C SER A 287 6.31 17.95 15.60
N GLY A 288 6.71 17.90 14.34
CA GLY A 288 6.32 16.89 13.38
C GLY A 288 7.43 16.65 12.37
N HIS A 289 7.41 15.48 11.75
CA HIS A 289 8.29 15.14 10.64
C HIS A 289 7.41 14.93 9.41
N LEU A 290 7.79 15.53 8.29
CA LEU A 290 7.08 15.52 7.02
C LEU A 290 7.98 14.91 5.95
N ARG A 291 7.40 14.05 5.13
CA ARG A 291 8.02 13.59 3.88
C ARG A 291 7.30 14.25 2.72
N TRP A 292 8.06 14.89 1.86
CA TRP A 292 7.56 15.68 0.74
C TRP A 292 7.87 15.02 -0.60
N GLU A 293 6.97 15.22 -1.55
CA GLU A 293 7.15 14.91 -2.97
C GLU A 293 6.76 16.14 -3.79
N VAL A 294 7.65 16.58 -4.67
CA VAL A 294 7.39 17.67 -5.60
C VAL A 294 6.61 17.12 -6.78
N THR A 295 5.46 17.71 -7.04
CA THR A 295 4.54 17.25 -8.09
C THR A 295 4.65 18.07 -9.37
N GLU A 296 5.11 19.30 -9.29
CA GLU A 296 5.22 20.18 -10.44
C GLU A 296 6.23 21.30 -10.18
N TYR A 297 7.00 21.64 -11.22
CA TYR A 297 7.78 22.86 -11.26
C TYR A 297 7.76 23.47 -12.67
N LEU A 298 7.13 24.64 -12.78
CA LEU A 298 7.07 25.49 -13.96
C LEU A 298 7.80 26.80 -13.62
N PRO A 299 9.05 26.98 -14.06
CA PRO A 299 9.86 28.15 -13.73
C PRO A 299 9.10 29.47 -13.97
N GLY A 300 9.12 30.35 -12.96
CA GLY A 300 8.45 31.65 -12.97
C GLY A 300 6.92 31.64 -12.96
N ARG A 301 6.29 30.46 -12.85
CA ARG A 301 4.83 30.32 -12.89
C ARG A 301 4.26 29.56 -11.71
N ARG A 302 4.70 28.32 -11.50
CA ARG A 302 4.08 27.46 -10.49
C ARG A 302 5.03 26.41 -9.93
N TRP A 303 4.94 26.15 -8.64
CA TRP A 303 5.60 25.03 -7.98
C TRP A 303 4.65 24.37 -7.00
N CYS A 304 4.56 23.05 -7.03
CA CYS A 304 3.62 22.29 -6.22
C CYS A 304 4.33 21.13 -5.54
N ALA A 305 4.15 21.00 -4.22
CA ALA A 305 4.62 19.85 -3.46
C ALA A 305 3.58 19.35 -2.49
N ARG A 306 3.69 18.08 -2.11
CA ARG A 306 2.77 17.42 -1.18
C ARG A 306 3.56 16.80 -0.06
N ALA A 307 3.02 16.84 1.14
CA ALA A 307 3.64 16.23 2.29
C ALA A 307 2.69 15.32 3.06
N GLN A 308 3.29 14.32 3.68
CA GLN A 308 2.62 13.49 4.67
C GLN A 308 3.46 13.42 5.95
N GLY A 309 2.80 13.63 7.08
CA GLY A 309 3.42 13.58 8.39
C GLY A 309 3.05 12.33 9.18
N ASP A 310 3.97 11.90 10.05
CA ASP A 310 3.87 10.66 10.83
C ASP A 310 2.62 10.55 11.73
N ARG A 311 1.95 11.67 11.99
CA ARG A 311 0.78 11.75 12.89
C ARG A 311 -0.54 12.03 12.15
N GLY A 312 -0.65 11.57 10.91
CA GLY A 312 -1.89 11.68 10.12
C GLY A 312 -2.19 13.11 9.66
N LEU A 313 -1.14 13.90 9.42
CA LEU A 313 -1.20 15.21 8.76
C LEU A 313 -0.89 15.01 7.28
N SER A 314 -1.70 15.61 6.40
CA SER A 314 -1.38 15.70 4.97
C SER A 314 -1.44 17.15 4.53
N LEU A 315 -0.48 17.57 3.71
CA LEU A 315 -0.35 18.92 3.18
C LEU A 315 -0.21 18.90 1.65
N SER A 316 -0.71 19.95 1.01
CA SER A 316 -0.42 20.32 -0.35
C SER A 316 -0.02 21.80 -0.34
N LEU A 317 1.11 22.09 -0.94
CA LEU A 317 1.69 23.43 -1.00
C LEU A 317 1.81 23.83 -2.47
N THR A 318 1.31 25.01 -2.78
CA THR A 318 1.33 25.57 -4.12
C THR A 318 1.87 26.99 -4.05
N TYR A 319 2.90 27.25 -4.84
CA TYR A 319 3.45 28.58 -5.09
C TYR A 319 3.11 28.98 -6.51
N GLU A 320 2.56 30.18 -6.68
CA GLU A 320 2.25 30.77 -7.97
C GLU A 320 2.95 32.12 -8.09
N CYS A 321 3.61 32.34 -9.22
CA CYS A 321 4.28 33.60 -9.53
C CYS A 321 3.64 34.23 -10.76
N SER A 322 3.48 35.55 -10.72
CA SER A 322 3.09 36.35 -11.88
C SER A 322 3.89 37.65 -11.90
N ALA A 323 4.26 38.12 -13.09
CA ALA A 323 4.98 39.37 -13.23
C ALA A 323 4.05 40.56 -12.99
N THR A 324 4.50 41.52 -12.18
CA THR A 324 3.84 42.79 -11.90
C THR A 324 4.88 43.90 -12.02
N GLY A 325 5.14 44.36 -13.25
CA GLY A 325 6.18 45.35 -13.53
C GLY A 325 7.59 44.76 -13.33
N SER A 326 8.41 45.39 -12.50
CA SER A 326 9.74 44.89 -12.09
C SER A 326 9.71 43.84 -10.99
N ASP A 327 8.52 43.60 -10.42
CA ASP A 327 8.32 42.77 -9.24
C ASP A 327 7.53 41.50 -9.60
N THR A 328 7.58 40.54 -8.70
CA THR A 328 6.84 39.28 -8.78
C THR A 328 5.75 39.25 -7.73
N ARG A 329 4.51 39.07 -8.16
CA ARG A 329 3.42 38.68 -7.28
C ARG A 329 3.52 37.20 -6.98
N PHE A 330 3.78 36.88 -5.72
CA PHE A 330 3.92 35.51 -5.22
C PHE A 330 2.70 35.15 -4.36
N ILE A 331 2.01 34.07 -4.75
CA ILE A 331 0.85 33.53 -4.02
C ILE A 331 1.24 32.16 -3.48
N ARG A 332 1.10 31.98 -2.16
CA ARG A 332 1.25 30.70 -1.47
C ARG A 332 -0.11 30.19 -1.04
N THR A 333 -0.48 29.03 -1.56
CA THR A 333 -1.66 28.27 -1.12
C THR A 333 -1.20 27.05 -0.35
N LEU A 334 -1.58 26.98 0.94
CA LEU A 334 -1.36 25.84 1.81
C LEU A 334 -2.71 25.16 2.09
N ASP A 335 -2.82 23.91 1.68
CA ASP A 335 -3.97 23.05 1.88
C ASP A 335 -3.57 21.92 2.84
N TYR A 336 -4.24 21.76 3.98
CA TYR A 336 -3.90 20.69 4.93
C TYR A 336 -5.11 20.02 5.59
N ARG A 337 -4.87 18.81 6.10
CA ARG A 337 -5.86 17.97 6.80
C ARG A 337 -5.24 17.15 7.92
N PHE A 338 -6.07 16.84 8.93
CA PHE A 338 -5.76 15.87 9.98
C PHE A 338 -6.75 14.71 9.94
N ASP A 339 -6.27 13.48 10.05
CA ASP A 339 -7.12 12.29 9.98
C ASP A 339 -7.87 11.99 11.30
N GLY A 340 -7.29 12.35 12.46
CA GLY A 340 -7.90 12.12 13.77
C GLY A 340 -8.97 13.16 14.14
N LEU A 341 -10.15 12.72 14.58
CA LEU A 341 -11.24 13.59 15.06
C LEU A 341 -10.79 14.60 16.14
N PRO A 342 -9.99 14.22 17.16
CA PRO A 342 -9.51 15.18 18.16
C PRO A 342 -8.65 16.29 17.55
N MET A 343 -7.80 15.95 16.58
CA MET A 343 -6.94 16.91 15.88
C MET A 343 -7.73 17.86 14.99
N ARG A 344 -8.82 17.39 14.38
CA ARG A 344 -9.74 18.25 13.61
C ARG A 344 -10.40 19.31 14.49
N ILE A 345 -10.79 18.93 15.71
CA ILE A 345 -11.36 19.85 16.71
C ILE A 345 -10.30 20.84 17.20
N ALA A 346 -9.12 20.36 17.60
CA ALA A 346 -8.00 21.21 18.03
C ALA A 346 -7.58 22.22 16.95
N ASN A 347 -7.59 21.79 15.68
CA ASN A 347 -7.32 22.67 14.55
C ASN A 347 -8.36 23.80 14.44
N ARG A 348 -9.64 23.48 14.55
CA ARG A 348 -10.73 24.45 14.46
C ARG A 348 -10.70 25.48 15.58
N LEU A 349 -10.33 25.07 16.79
CA LEU A 349 -10.38 25.92 17.98
C LEU A 349 -9.11 26.76 18.19
N LEU A 350 -7.93 26.21 17.90
CA LEU A 350 -6.64 26.82 18.27
C LEU A 350 -5.60 26.80 17.15
N LEU A 351 -5.29 25.62 16.58
CA LEU A 351 -4.09 25.48 15.72
C LEU A 351 -4.20 26.32 14.44
N LYS A 352 -5.40 26.41 13.83
CA LYS A 352 -5.59 27.19 12.59
C LYS A 352 -5.13 28.63 12.75
N ARG A 353 -5.50 29.31 13.85
CA ARG A 353 -5.15 30.72 14.08
C ARG A 353 -3.64 30.91 14.24
N ARG A 354 -2.98 29.96 14.89
CA ARG A 354 -1.54 30.00 15.10
C ARG A 354 -0.76 29.71 13.81
N ILE A 355 -1.18 28.70 13.05
CA ILE A 355 -0.59 28.35 11.74
C ILE A 355 -0.81 29.49 10.73
N GLU A 356 -1.94 30.18 10.79
CA GLU A 356 -2.19 31.37 9.95
C GLU A 356 -1.19 32.49 10.27
N ARG A 357 -0.95 32.76 11.56
CA ARG A 357 0.02 33.78 11.98
C ARG A 357 1.45 33.41 11.55
N GLU A 358 1.86 32.18 11.81
CA GLU A 358 3.17 31.64 11.40
C GLU A 358 3.31 31.67 9.86
N SER A 359 2.23 31.43 9.11
CA SER A 359 2.22 31.53 7.64
C SER A 359 2.30 32.97 7.14
N ALA A 360 1.64 33.93 7.79
CA ALA A 360 1.74 35.34 7.41
C ALA A 360 3.15 35.89 7.66
N GLU A 361 3.75 35.52 8.79
CA GLU A 361 5.14 35.87 9.13
C GLU A 361 6.14 35.29 8.12
N SER A 362 5.92 34.04 7.67
CA SER A 362 6.80 33.41 6.68
C SER A 362 6.79 34.10 5.33
N MET A 363 5.66 34.68 4.91
CA MET A 363 5.59 35.43 3.65
C MET A 363 6.41 36.71 3.71
N LEU A 364 6.34 37.45 4.82
CA LEU A 364 7.16 38.66 5.02
C LEU A 364 8.65 38.31 5.01
N ALA A 365 9.04 37.25 5.72
CA ALA A 365 10.42 36.77 5.73
C ALA A 365 10.88 36.30 4.33
N LEU A 366 10.02 35.60 3.57
CA LEU A 366 10.31 35.17 2.21
C LEU A 366 10.62 36.37 1.30
N ARG A 367 9.78 37.42 1.33
CA ARG A 367 10.03 38.64 0.56
C ARG A 367 11.40 39.24 0.89
N ASP A 368 11.71 39.36 2.17
CA ASP A 368 12.93 40.03 2.63
C ASP A 368 14.20 39.21 2.33
N MET A 369 14.13 37.87 2.43
CA MET A 369 15.26 36.99 2.14
C MET A 369 15.47 36.78 0.64
N ALA A 370 14.39 36.54 -0.12
CA ALA A 370 14.46 36.43 -1.57
C ALA A 370 14.97 37.73 -2.20
N GLY A 371 14.45 38.89 -1.77
CA GLY A 371 14.92 40.19 -2.26
C GLY A 371 16.42 40.42 -2.01
N ARG A 372 16.92 40.09 -0.82
CA ARG A 372 18.35 40.17 -0.50
C ARG A 372 19.20 39.23 -1.34
N TYR A 373 18.76 37.99 -1.50
CA TYR A 373 19.46 36.98 -2.30
C TYR A 373 19.58 37.43 -3.76
N LEU A 374 18.50 37.92 -4.35
CA LEU A 374 18.47 38.38 -5.74
C LEU A 374 19.29 39.67 -5.95
N ALA A 375 19.29 40.59 -4.98
CA ALA A 375 20.13 41.78 -5.03
C ALA A 375 21.62 41.43 -4.98
N SER A 376 22.02 40.49 -4.12
CA SER A 376 23.40 40.00 -4.01
C SER A 376 23.86 39.28 -5.30
N ALA A 377 22.99 38.44 -5.87
CA ALA A 377 23.26 37.74 -7.11
C ALA A 377 23.45 38.70 -8.30
N ARG A 378 22.68 39.80 -8.35
CA ARG A 378 22.84 40.87 -9.37
C ARG A 378 24.11 41.68 -9.19
N ALA A 379 24.58 41.89 -7.96
CA ALA A 379 25.81 42.62 -7.69
C ALA A 379 27.08 41.81 -7.97
N SER A 380 26.96 40.47 -8.03
CA SER A 380 28.06 39.54 -8.27
C SER A 380 28.14 39.04 -9.73
N ALA A 381 27.16 39.40 -10.55
CA ALA A 381 27.07 39.10 -11.99
C ALA A 381 27.49 40.34 -12.79
#